data_AF-A0A348WIP8-F1
#
_entry.id   AF-A0A348WIP8-F1
#
_cell.length_a   1.000
_cell.length_b   1.000
_cell.length_c   1.000
_cell.angle_alpha   90.00
_cell.angle_beta   90.00
_cell.angle_gamma   90.00
#
_symmetry.space_group_name_H-M   'P 1'
#
loop_
_entity.id
_entity.type
_entity.pdbx_description
1 polymer ?
#
loop_
_entity_poly.entity_id
_entity_poly.type
_entity_poly.pdbx_seq_one_letter_code
_entity_poly.pdbx_strand_id
1 'polypeptide(L)'
;MKVTHAGQPVTLTVDHLYVAGWTGRDAAAVQHHIDELAALGVAPPSQVPLYYRVSNGLLTQSDLIEVQGEGSSGEVEPLLIQQDGTLWLGLASDHTDRDLEVYSVAASKQACAKPMA
;
A
#
# COMPACT_ATOMS: atom_id res chain seq x y z
N MET A 1 7.63 -13.27 9.03
CA MET A 1 7.69 -13.82 7.65
C MET A 1 9.10 -14.28 7.32
N LYS A 2 9.24 -15.29 6.47
CA LYS A 2 10.55 -15.79 6.00
C LYS A 2 10.72 -15.40 4.53
N VAL A 3 11.76 -14.64 4.24
CA VAL A 3 12.10 -14.18 2.89
C VAL A 3 13.50 -14.68 2.51
N THR A 4 13.87 -14.57 1.24
CA THR A 4 15.21 -14.93 0.76
C THR A 4 15.97 -13.68 0.36
N HIS A 5 17.16 -13.48 0.91
CA HIS A 5 18.07 -12.41 0.54
C HIS A 5 19.44 -13.00 0.20
N ALA A 6 19.95 -12.72 -1.01
CA ALA A 6 21.21 -13.26 -1.51
C ALA A 6 21.33 -14.80 -1.37
N GLY A 7 20.21 -15.52 -1.58
CA GLY A 7 20.13 -16.97 -1.46
C GLY A 7 20.09 -17.51 -0.02
N GLN A 8 20.04 -16.63 0.99
CA GLN A 8 19.94 -16.99 2.40
C GLN A 8 18.57 -16.64 2.98
N PRO A 9 17.99 -17.50 3.84
CA PRO A 9 16.73 -17.20 4.51
C PRO A 9 16.92 -16.09 5.54
N VAL A 10 16.02 -15.11 5.55
CA VAL A 10 15.94 -14.03 6.54
C VAL A 10 14.55 -14.05 7.17
N THR A 11 14.49 -13.89 8.49
CA THR A 11 13.22 -13.74 9.20
C THR A 11 12.97 -12.27 9.49
N LEU A 12 11.84 -11.77 8.97
CA LEU A 12 11.38 -10.41 9.19
C LEU A 12 10.12 -10.42 10.07
N THR A 13 10.01 -9.47 10.99
CA THR A 13 8.85 -9.25 11.84
C THR A 13 8.24 -7.89 11.49
N VAL A 14 6.91 -7.86 11.28
CA VAL A 14 6.19 -6.65 10.89
C VAL A 14 5.06 -6.40 11.89
N ASP A 15 5.27 -5.48 12.81
CA ASP A 15 4.28 -5.09 13.81
C ASP A 15 3.31 -4.01 13.28
N HIS A 16 3.78 -3.23 12.32
CA HIS A 16 3.03 -2.13 11.73
C HIS A 16 3.21 -2.10 10.21
N LEU A 17 2.11 -1.90 9.50
CA LEU A 17 2.08 -1.79 8.05
C LEU A 17 1.43 -0.45 7.66
N TYR A 18 2.12 0.28 6.80
CA TYR A 18 1.68 1.57 6.29
C TYR A 18 1.79 1.59 4.77
N VAL A 19 0.78 2.16 4.13
CA VAL A 19 0.82 2.50 2.71
C VAL A 19 1.05 3.99 2.59
N ALA A 20 2.04 4.40 1.81
CA ALA A 20 2.39 5.80 1.62
C ALA A 20 1.67 6.35 0.37
N GLY A 21 0.62 7.15 0.57
CA GLY A 21 -0.07 7.82 -0.53
C GLY A 21 0.50 9.19 -0.85
N TRP A 22 0.25 9.64 -2.08
CA TRP A 22 0.62 10.98 -2.56
C TRP A 22 2.13 11.26 -2.49
N THR A 23 2.94 10.23 -2.70
CA THR A 23 4.42 10.30 -2.62
C THR A 23 5.09 10.75 -3.91
N GLY A 24 4.31 11.23 -4.88
CA GLY A 24 4.80 11.70 -6.17
C GLY A 24 5.84 12.81 -6.01
N ARG A 25 6.97 12.70 -6.72
CA ARG A 25 8.03 13.72 -6.73
C ARG A 25 7.56 15.03 -7.37
N ASP A 26 6.66 14.94 -8.34
CA ASP A 26 6.07 16.09 -9.02
C ASP A 26 4.85 16.58 -8.23
N ALA A 27 5.03 17.67 -7.49
CA ALA A 27 3.96 18.26 -6.70
C ALA A 27 2.78 18.76 -7.55
N ALA A 28 3.01 19.20 -8.79
CA ALA A 28 1.94 19.63 -9.68
C ALA A 28 1.11 18.44 -10.16
N ALA A 29 1.77 17.32 -10.48
CA ALA A 29 1.07 16.07 -10.83
C ALA A 29 0.26 15.51 -9.65
N VAL A 30 0.82 15.56 -8.43
CA VAL A 30 0.09 15.16 -7.21
C VAL A 30 -1.14 16.06 -6.99
N GLN A 31 -0.98 17.38 -7.11
CA GLN A 31 -2.10 18.31 -6.95
C GLN A 31 -3.17 18.09 -8.02
N HIS A 32 -2.77 17.87 -9.28
CA HIS A 32 -3.70 17.56 -10.37
C HIS A 32 -4.54 16.32 -10.04
N HIS A 33 -3.92 15.26 -9.53
CA HIS A 33 -4.63 14.04 -9.15
C HIS A 33 -5.58 14.24 -7.95
N ILE A 34 -5.20 15.08 -6.98
CA ILE A 34 -6.10 15.49 -5.89
C ILE A 34 -7.33 16.21 -6.45
N ASP A 35 -7.14 17.12 -7.41
CA ASP A 35 -8.23 17.87 -8.03
C ASP A 35 -9.16 16.97 -8.87
N GLU A 36 -8.61 15.97 -9.58
CA GLU A 36 -9.38 14.94 -10.30
C GLU A 36 -10.30 14.16 -9.35
N LEU A 37 -9.75 13.67 -8.22
CA LEU A 37 -10.50 12.89 -7.23
C LEU A 37 -11.54 13.76 -6.51
N ALA A 38 -11.23 15.02 -6.24
CA ALA A 38 -12.18 15.98 -5.68
C ALA A 38 -13.39 16.22 -6.60
N ALA A 39 -13.18 16.25 -7.93
CA ALA A 39 -14.27 16.35 -8.91
C ALA A 39 -15.19 15.12 -8.90
N LEU A 40 -14.70 13.96 -8.46
CA LEU A 40 -15.46 12.73 -8.26
C LEU A 40 -16.10 12.62 -6.86
N GLY A 41 -15.94 13.64 -6.01
CA GLY A 41 -16.51 13.68 -4.66
C GLY A 41 -15.64 13.01 -3.58
N VAL A 42 -14.40 12.63 -3.91
CA VAL A 42 -13.45 12.07 -2.94
C VAL A 42 -12.80 13.21 -2.16
N ALA A 43 -12.76 13.09 -0.83
CA ALA A 43 -12.13 14.11 0.02
C ALA A 43 -10.61 14.18 -0.24
N PRO A 44 -10.02 15.39 -0.33
CA PRO A 44 -8.58 15.54 -0.49
C PRO A 44 -7.83 15.04 0.75
N PRO A 45 -6.53 14.67 0.63
CA PRO A 45 -5.75 14.24 1.78
C PRO A 45 -5.52 15.38 2.78
N SER A 46 -5.40 15.05 4.06
CA SER A 46 -5.14 16.02 5.13
C SER A 46 -3.72 16.59 5.10
N GLN A 47 -2.77 15.85 4.51
CA GLN A 47 -1.41 16.32 4.21
C GLN A 47 -0.85 15.52 3.02
N VAL A 48 0.17 16.06 2.37
CA VAL A 48 0.94 15.36 1.32
C VAL A 48 2.40 15.25 1.77
N PRO A 49 3.00 14.04 1.87
CA PRO A 49 2.38 12.72 1.69
C PRO A 49 1.53 12.29 2.90
N LEU A 50 0.59 11.37 2.69
CA LEU A 50 -0.27 10.79 3.74
C LEU A 50 0.00 9.29 3.90
N TYR A 51 0.18 8.83 5.14
CA TYR A 51 0.39 7.43 5.45
C TYR A 51 -0.89 6.78 5.98
N TYR A 52 -1.35 5.75 5.28
CA TYR A 52 -2.52 4.96 5.67
C TYR A 52 -2.06 3.73 6.43
N ARG A 53 -2.36 3.67 7.73
CA ARG A 53 -2.10 2.47 8.52
C ARG A 53 -3.13 1.40 8.17
N VAL A 54 -2.66 0.19 7.92
CA VAL A 54 -3.50 -0.99 7.75
C VAL A 54 -3.09 -2.08 8.72
N SER A 55 -3.92 -3.13 8.84
CA SER A 55 -3.54 -4.33 9.60
C SER A 55 -2.28 -4.97 9.03
N ASN A 56 -1.31 -5.32 9.89
CA ASN A 56 -0.10 -6.03 9.46
C ASN A 56 -0.38 -7.42 8.89
N GLY A 57 -1.51 -8.03 9.29
CA GLY A 57 -1.96 -9.33 8.77
C GLY A 57 -2.37 -9.29 7.29
N LEU A 58 -2.47 -8.11 6.68
CA LEU A 58 -2.70 -8.00 5.23
C LEU A 58 -1.43 -8.29 4.42
N LEU A 59 -0.22 -8.10 4.97
CA LEU A 59 1.02 -8.35 4.25
C LEU A 59 1.20 -9.86 4.07
N THR A 60 1.29 -10.31 2.82
CA THR A 60 1.29 -11.74 2.50
C THR A 60 2.27 -12.10 1.41
N GLN A 61 2.77 -13.34 1.46
CA GLN A 61 3.59 -13.97 0.40
C GLN A 61 2.75 -14.98 -0.42
N SER A 62 1.42 -14.98 -0.28
CA SER A 62 0.53 -15.87 -1.03
C SER A 62 0.54 -15.56 -2.53
N ASP A 63 0.58 -16.60 -3.35
CA ASP A 63 0.49 -16.49 -4.82
C ASP A 63 -0.88 -15.99 -5.31
N LEU A 64 -1.92 -16.14 -4.47
CA LEU A 64 -3.29 -15.73 -4.74
C LEU A 64 -3.86 -15.00 -3.52
N ILE A 65 -4.68 -13.99 -3.78
CA ILE A 65 -5.49 -13.30 -2.78
C ILE A 65 -6.95 -13.35 -3.19
N GLU A 66 -7.84 -13.34 -2.20
CA GLU A 66 -9.27 -13.19 -2.42
C GLU A 66 -9.66 -11.74 -2.16
N VAL A 67 -10.58 -11.25 -2.98
CA VAL A 67 -11.13 -9.89 -2.92
C VAL A 67 -12.65 -9.96 -2.97
N GLN A 68 -13.32 -8.94 -2.45
CA GLN A 68 -14.78 -8.97 -2.28
C GLN A 68 -15.53 -8.89 -3.61
N GLY A 69 -14.94 -8.28 -4.64
CA GLY A 69 -15.56 -8.09 -5.95
C GLY A 69 -14.54 -7.85 -7.05
N GLU A 70 -15.04 -7.53 -8.24
CA GLU A 70 -14.21 -7.33 -9.44
C GLU A 70 -13.54 -5.95 -9.50
N GLY A 71 -13.99 -4.99 -8.68
CA GLY A 71 -13.49 -3.61 -8.62
C GLY A 71 -12.18 -3.40 -7.88
N SER A 72 -11.36 -4.44 -7.68
CA SER A 72 -10.05 -4.30 -7.04
C SER A 72 -8.92 -4.25 -8.07
N SER A 73 -7.84 -3.53 -7.77
CA SER A 73 -6.63 -3.58 -8.60
C SER A 73 -5.35 -3.47 -7.78
N GLY A 74 -4.27 -4.05 -8.31
CA GLY A 74 -2.94 -3.96 -7.73
C GLY A 74 -2.22 -2.69 -8.13
N GLU A 75 -1.42 -2.13 -7.22
CA GLU A 75 -0.49 -1.03 -7.48
C GLU A 75 0.90 -1.48 -7.04
N VAL A 76 1.83 -1.65 -7.99
CA VAL A 76 3.17 -2.12 -7.67
C VAL A 76 3.99 -1.02 -6.99
N GLU A 77 4.54 -1.31 -5.81
CA GLU A 77 5.25 -0.33 -4.98
C GLU A 77 6.53 -0.90 -4.35
N PRO A 78 7.55 -0.05 -4.09
CA PRO A 78 8.67 -0.43 -3.24
C PRO A 78 8.21 -0.75 -1.81
N LEU A 79 8.56 -1.93 -1.31
CA LEU A 79 8.35 -2.29 0.09
C LEU A 79 9.59 -1.95 0.92
N LEU A 80 9.41 -1.18 1.98
CA LEU A 80 10.46 -0.86 2.94
C LEU A 80 10.16 -1.56 4.27
N ILE A 81 11.08 -2.39 4.75
CA ILE A 81 10.98 -3.03 6.08
C ILE A 81 12.17 -2.59 6.92
N GLN A 82 11.91 -1.98 8.06
CA GLN A 82 12.94 -1.62 9.04
C GLN A 82 12.96 -2.66 10.16
N GLN A 83 14.09 -3.35 10.34
CA GLN A 83 14.29 -4.29 11.44
C GLN A 83 15.73 -4.20 11.95
N ASP A 84 15.91 -4.14 13.27
CA ASP A 84 17.22 -4.15 13.94
C ASP A 84 18.22 -3.13 13.36
N GLY A 85 17.76 -1.91 13.08
CA GLY A 85 18.57 -0.85 12.46
C GLY A 85 18.91 -1.06 10.98
N THR A 86 18.45 -2.15 10.36
CA THR A 86 18.62 -2.45 8.94
C THR A 86 17.35 -2.13 8.15
N LEU A 87 17.50 -1.41 7.04
CA LEU A 87 16.43 -1.14 6.09
C LEU A 87 16.50 -2.13 4.92
N TRP A 88 15.45 -2.90 4.75
CA TRP A 88 15.27 -3.87 3.68
C TRP A 88 14.39 -3.27 2.58
N LEU A 89 14.74 -3.54 1.33
CA LEU A 89 13.98 -3.15 0.15
C LEU A 89 13.44 -4.41 -0.53
N GLY A 90 12.14 -4.44 -0.78
CA GLY A 90 11.45 -5.48 -1.53
C GLY A 90 10.40 -4.89 -2.48
N LEU A 91 9.51 -5.76 -2.96
CA LEU A 91 8.39 -5.38 -3.81
C LEU A 91 7.07 -5.72 -3.12
N ALA A 92 6.08 -4.85 -3.21
CA ALA A 92 4.72 -5.16 -2.76
C ALA A 92 3.67 -4.61 -3.72
N SER A 93 2.43 -5.02 -3.51
CA SER A 93 1.25 -4.41 -4.12
C SER A 93 0.46 -3.65 -3.06
N ASP A 94 0.23 -2.35 -3.29
CA ASP A 94 -0.85 -1.61 -2.62
C ASP A 94 -2.19 -1.93 -3.30
N HIS A 95 -2.62 -3.18 -3.15
CA HIS A 95 -3.87 -3.63 -3.73
C HIS A 95 -5.03 -2.84 -3.13
N THR A 96 -5.88 -2.26 -3.97
CA THR A 96 -6.88 -1.28 -3.57
C THR A 96 -8.25 -1.67 -4.11
N ASP A 97 -9.27 -1.60 -3.26
CA ASP A 97 -10.67 -1.71 -3.67
C ASP A 97 -11.16 -0.37 -4.21
N ARG A 98 -11.37 -0.27 -5.53
CA ARG A 98 -11.70 0.98 -6.22
C ARG A 98 -13.12 1.44 -5.94
N ASP A 99 -14.02 0.49 -5.71
CA ASP A 99 -15.40 0.79 -5.38
C ASP A 99 -15.47 1.44 -3.98
N LEU A 100 -14.66 0.96 -3.04
CA LEU A 100 -14.56 1.53 -1.70
C LEU A 100 -13.73 2.82 -1.64
N GLU A 101 -12.76 2.99 -2.55
CA GLU A 101 -11.86 4.15 -2.60
C GLU A 101 -12.61 5.47 -2.77
N VAL A 102 -13.69 5.46 -3.55
CA VAL A 102 -14.58 6.61 -3.77
C VAL A 102 -15.16 7.14 -2.45
N TYR A 103 -15.37 6.27 -1.46
CA TYR A 103 -15.90 6.64 -0.15
C TYR A 103 -14.80 6.91 0.88
N SER A 104 -13.72 6.13 0.84
CA SER A 104 -12.59 6.27 1.76
C SER A 104 -11.36 5.54 1.25
N VAL A 105 -10.35 6.32 0.88
CA VAL A 105 -9.01 5.82 0.51
C VAL A 105 -8.38 4.96 1.63
N ALA A 106 -8.64 5.29 2.88
CA ALA A 106 -8.14 4.49 4.00
C ALA A 106 -8.84 3.13 4.09
N ALA A 107 -10.16 3.10 3.87
CA ALA A 107 -10.94 1.86 3.93
C ALA A 107 -10.64 0.95 2.74
N SER A 108 -10.48 1.50 1.53
CA SER A 108 -10.11 0.72 0.35
C SER A 108 -8.78 0.01 0.50
N LYS A 109 -7.77 0.68 1.07
CA LYS A 109 -6.47 0.08 1.35
C LYS A 109 -6.54 -1.02 2.39
N GLN A 110 -7.42 -0.91 3.39
CA GLN A 110 -7.60 -1.90 4.45
C GLN A 110 -8.39 -3.14 3.98
N ALA A 111 -9.19 -3.02 2.92
CA ALA A 111 -10.05 -4.08 2.42
C ALA A 111 -9.29 -5.19 1.66
N CYS A 112 -8.08 -4.91 1.16
CA CYS A 112 -7.33 -5.85 0.33
C CYS A 112 -6.02 -6.27 0.97
N ALA A 113 -5.65 -7.54 0.78
CA ALA A 113 -4.32 -8.04 1.12
C ALA A 113 -3.23 -7.29 0.35
N LYS A 114 -2.01 -7.29 0.89
CA LYS A 114 -0.82 -6.67 0.33
C LYS A 114 0.20 -7.76 -0.04
N PRO A 115 0.10 -8.37 -1.23
CA PRO A 115 1.11 -9.31 -1.71
C PRO A 115 2.51 -8.68 -1.74
N MET A 116 3.54 -9.46 -1.40
CA MET A 116 4.94 -9.06 -1.46
C MET A 116 5.84 -10.15 -2.04
N ALA A 117 6.98 -9.72 -2.58
CA ALA A 117 8.05 -10.57 -3.13
C ALA A 117 9.44 -10.09 -2.69
#